data_AF-A0A7Y2E745-F1
#
_entry.id   AF-A0A7Y2E745-F1
#
_cell.length_a   1.000
_cell.length_b   1.000
_cell.length_c   1.000
_cell.angle_alpha   90.00
_cell.angle_beta   90.00
_cell.angle_gamma   90.00
#
_symmetry.space_group_name_H-M   'P 1'
#
loop_
_entity.id
_entity.type
_entity.pdbx_description
1 polymer ?
#
loop_
_entity_poly.entity_id
_entity_poly.type
_entity_poly.pdbx_seq_one_letter_code
_entity_poly.pdbx_strand_id
1 'polypeptide(L)'
;GGPFLERLMIVNVFLVVFNMLPAFPMDGGRVLRAALASQMEYRTATHVASLIGMMLAVVFGIYGIVAGLWTLPLVAVFVFMAARREVQFVMQQT
;
A
#
# COMPACT_ATOMS: atom_id res chain seq x y z
N GLY A 1 13.97 -4.94 -31.12
CA GLY A 1 12.78 -5.30 -30.31
C GLY A 1 13.11 -5.86 -28.93
N GLY A 2 14.15 -6.69 -28.78
CA GLY A 2 14.47 -7.40 -27.53
C GLY A 2 14.66 -6.56 -26.24
N PRO A 3 15.45 -5.46 -26.25
CA PRO A 3 15.74 -4.71 -25.02
C PRO A 3 14.55 -3.92 -24.45
N PHE A 4 13.59 -3.57 -25.31
CA PHE A 4 12.40 -2.81 -24.93
C PHE A 4 11.35 -3.70 -24.25
N LEU A 5 11.11 -4.90 -24.81
CA LEU A 5 10.18 -5.87 -24.23
C LEU A 5 10.67 -6.35 -22.86
N GLU A 6 11.97 -6.58 -22.71
CA GLU A 6 12.58 -6.97 -21.44
C GLU A 6 12.41 -5.88 -20.38
N ARG A 7 12.70 -4.61 -20.72
CA ARG A 7 12.45 -3.47 -19.82
C ARG A 7 10.99 -3.34 -19.43
N LEU A 8 10.07 -3.52 -20.37
CA LEU A 8 8.64 -3.49 -20.08
C LEU A 8 8.24 -4.62 -19.13
N MET A 9 8.75 -5.84 -19.31
CA MET A 9 8.47 -6.95 -18.39
C MET A 9 8.99 -6.64 -16.98
N ILE A 10 10.22 -6.16 -16.85
CA ILE A 10 10.81 -5.82 -15.54
C ILE A 10 9.95 -4.78 -14.81
N VAL A 11 9.56 -3.71 -15.51
CA VAL A 11 8.72 -2.65 -14.93
C VAL A 11 7.35 -3.18 -14.54
N ASN A 12 6.70 -4.01 -15.37
CA ASN A 12 5.40 -4.59 -15.04
C ASN A 12 5.47 -5.54 -13.85
N VAL A 13 6.50 -6.39 -13.77
CA VAL A 13 6.70 -7.28 -12.62
C VAL A 13 6.90 -6.46 -11.35
N PHE A 14 7.72 -5.40 -11.41
CA PHE A 14 7.88 -4.49 -10.28
C PHE A 14 6.56 -3.83 -9.86
N LEU A 15 5.75 -3.36 -10.83
CA LEU A 15 4.43 -2.78 -10.58
C LEU A 15 3.46 -3.80 -9.96
N VAL A 16 3.48 -5.06 -10.39
CA VAL A 16 2.65 -6.13 -9.82
C VAL A 16 3.05 -6.40 -8.38
N VAL A 17 4.35 -6.57 -8.11
CA VAL A 17 4.86 -6.80 -6.75
C VAL A 17 4.51 -5.63 -5.84
N PHE A 18 4.70 -4.40 -6.32
CA PHE A 18 4.36 -3.20 -5.56
C PHE A 18 2.84 -3.11 -5.30
N ASN A 19 1.99 -3.41 -6.29
CA ASN A 19 0.54 -3.41 -6.11
C ASN A 19 0.05 -4.51 -5.17
N MET A 20 0.76 -5.63 -5.04
CA MET A 20 0.38 -6.71 -4.12
C MET A 20 0.78 -6.42 -2.65
N LEU A 21 1.50 -5.33 -2.37
CA LEU A 21 1.79 -4.96 -0.99
C LEU A 21 0.49 -4.62 -0.24
N PRO A 22 0.33 -5.07 1.01
CA PRO A 22 -0.90 -4.90 1.80
C PRO A 22 -0.98 -3.49 2.42
N ALA A 23 -1.00 -2.45 1.57
CA ALA A 23 -1.12 -1.06 1.98
C ALA A 23 -2.10 -0.31 1.08
N PHE A 24 -3.00 0.50 1.66
CA PHE A 24 -3.82 1.43 0.86
C PHE A 24 -2.93 2.53 0.27
N PRO A 25 -3.14 2.94 -0.98
CA PRO A 25 -4.29 2.68 -1.86
C PRO A 25 -4.08 1.53 -2.86
N MET A 26 -3.08 0.67 -2.64
CA MET A 26 -2.68 -0.40 -3.57
C MET A 26 -3.74 -1.51 -3.61
N ASP A 27 -3.76 -2.28 -4.71
CA ASP A 27 -4.73 -3.37 -4.87
C ASP A 27 -4.58 -4.45 -3.78
N GLY A 28 -3.36 -4.70 -3.29
CA GLY A 28 -3.07 -5.60 -2.18
C GLY A 28 -3.72 -5.15 -0.87
N GLY A 29 -3.85 -3.85 -0.63
CA GLY A 29 -4.62 -3.31 0.51
C GLY A 29 -6.12 -3.60 0.41
N ARG A 30 -6.67 -3.56 -0.82
CA ARG A 30 -8.08 -3.93 -1.08
C ARG A 30 -8.31 -5.43 -0.93
N VAL A 31 -7.38 -6.25 -1.41
CA VAL A 31 -7.40 -7.71 -1.25
C VAL A 31 -7.32 -8.08 0.23
N LEU A 32 -6.39 -7.46 0.98
CA LEU A 32 -6.29 -7.66 2.42
C LEU A 32 -7.59 -7.26 3.13
N ARG A 33 -8.16 -6.10 2.79
CA ARG A 33 -9.46 -5.66 3.33
C ARG A 33 -10.56 -6.69 3.03
N ALA A 34 -10.65 -7.19 1.80
CA ALA A 34 -11.66 -8.18 1.41
C ALA A 34 -11.49 -9.50 2.16
N ALA A 35 -10.23 -9.96 2.35
CA ALA A 35 -9.93 -11.13 3.15
C ALA A 35 -10.32 -10.93 4.63
N LEU A 36 -10.01 -9.77 5.22
CA LEU A 36 -10.43 -9.44 6.58
C LEU A 36 -11.96 -9.33 6.70
N ALA A 37 -12.61 -8.71 5.72
CA ALA A 37 -14.07 -8.52 5.70
C ALA A 37 -14.87 -9.84 5.59
N SER A 38 -14.21 -10.96 5.25
CA SER A 38 -14.84 -12.28 5.34
C SER A 38 -15.06 -12.77 6.77
N GLN A 39 -14.33 -12.20 7.75
CA GLN A 39 -14.36 -12.61 9.16
C GLN A 39 -14.79 -11.47 10.11
N MET A 40 -14.91 -10.23 9.63
CA MET A 40 -15.30 -9.08 10.44
C MET A 40 -16.08 -8.04 9.62
N GLU A 41 -16.69 -7.09 10.32
CA GLU A 41 -17.41 -5.97 9.68
C GLU A 41 -16.49 -5.19 8.72
N TYR A 42 -17.02 -4.78 7.57
CA TYR A 42 -16.29 -4.08 6.52
C TYR A 42 -15.55 -2.82 7.02
N ARG A 43 -16.14 -2.12 8.00
CA ARG A 43 -15.54 -0.94 8.65
C ARG A 43 -14.29 -1.32 9.44
N THR A 44 -14.39 -2.35 10.27
CA THR A 44 -13.27 -2.88 11.06
C THR A 44 -12.18 -3.43 10.15
N ALA A 45 -12.54 -4.14 9.09
CA ALA A 45 -11.61 -4.64 8.08
C ALA A 45 -10.84 -3.51 7.39
N THR A 46 -11.51 -2.41 7.03
CA THR A 46 -10.86 -1.23 6.44
C THR A 46 -9.90 -0.57 7.42
N HIS A 47 -10.31 -0.44 8.69
CA HIS A 47 -9.47 0.16 9.72
C HIS A 47 -8.20 -0.66 9.97
N VAL A 48 -8.33 -1.99 10.07
CA VAL A 48 -7.20 -2.91 10.25
C VAL A 48 -6.27 -2.91 9.04
N ALA A 49 -6.82 -3.01 7.81
CA ALA A 49 -6.02 -2.95 6.59
C ALA A 49 -5.27 -1.61 6.44
N SER A 50 -5.91 -0.50 6.85
CA SER A 50 -5.26 0.82 6.83
C SER A 50 -4.17 0.95 7.88
N LEU A 51 -4.36 0.40 9.08
CA LEU A 51 -3.31 0.35 10.10
C LEU A 51 -2.09 -0.45 9.65
N ILE A 52 -2.32 -1.61 9.02
CA ILE A 52 -1.25 -2.44 8.45
C ILE A 52 -0.47 -1.63 7.39
N GLY A 53 -1.18 -0.97 6.48
CA GLY A 53 -0.57 -0.10 5.47
C GLY A 53 0.23 1.07 6.07
N MET A 54 -0.28 1.71 7.11
CA MET A 54 0.43 2.79 7.83
C MET A 54 1.69 2.27 8.53
N MET A 55 1.64 1.11 9.19
CA MET A 55 2.82 0.51 9.82
C MET A 55 3.88 0.18 8.78
N LEU A 56 3.49 -0.43 7.66
CA LEU A 56 4.41 -0.71 6.55
C LEU A 56 5.02 0.57 5.99
N ALA A 57 4.23 1.62 5.80
CA ALA A 57 4.74 2.91 5.35
C ALA A 57 5.80 3.47 6.30
N VAL A 58 5.56 3.43 7.62
CA VAL A 58 6.55 3.90 8.62
C VAL A 58 7.82 3.06 8.56
N VAL A 59 7.71 1.72 8.50
CA VAL A 59 8.89 0.83 8.41
C VAL A 59 9.69 1.12 7.13
N PHE A 60 9.03 1.23 5.97
CA PHE A 60 9.70 1.55 4.71
C PHE A 60 10.30 2.96 4.70
N GLY A 61 9.65 3.93 5.36
CA GLY A 61 10.16 5.28 5.50
C GLY A 61 11.44 5.33 6.34
N ILE A 62 11.44 4.68 7.51
CA ILE A 62 12.62 4.60 8.37
C ILE A 62 13.74 3.85 7.64
N TYR A 63 13.42 2.70 7.03
CA TYR A 63 14.38 1.93 6.25
C TYR A 63 14.99 2.76 5.12
N GLY A 64 14.17 3.53 4.39
CA GLY A 64 14.63 4.41 3.32
C GLY A 64 15.60 5.49 3.80
N ILE A 65 15.37 6.08 4.97
CA ILE A 65 16.29 7.06 5.58
C ILE A 65 17.63 6.38 5.93
N VAL A 66 17.58 5.24 6.63
CA VAL A 66 18.78 4.53 7.09
C VAL A 66 19.61 4.00 5.90
N ALA A 67 18.94 3.55 4.84
CA ALA A 67 19.59 3.04 3.63
C ALA A 67 20.06 4.14 2.65
N GLY A 68 19.77 5.42 2.93
CA GLY A 68 20.08 6.54 2.02
C GLY A 68 19.21 6.60 0.76
N LEU A 69 18.11 5.84 0.70
CA LEU A 69 17.15 5.86 -0.40
C LEU A 69 16.09 6.94 -0.15
N TRP A 70 16.40 8.19 -0.48
CA TRP A 70 15.52 9.35 -0.26
C TRP A 70 14.14 9.28 -0.93
N THR A 71 13.97 8.41 -1.94
CA THR A 71 12.68 8.18 -2.61
C THR A 71 11.69 7.38 -1.77
N LEU A 72 12.17 6.41 -0.97
CA LEU A 72 11.32 5.55 -0.14
C LEU A 72 10.55 6.32 0.94
N PRO A 73 11.16 7.25 1.69
CA PRO A 73 10.45 8.08 2.67
C PRO A 73 9.36 8.96 2.05
N LEU A 74 9.58 9.48 0.84
CA LEU A 74 8.56 10.25 0.11
C LEU A 74 7.35 9.39 -0.23
N VAL A 75 7.60 8.18 -0.75
CA VAL A 75 6.55 7.19 -1.04
C VAL A 75 5.83 6.78 0.23
N ALA A 76 6.56 6.53 1.32
CA ALA A 76 5.99 6.18 2.62
C ALA A 76 5.02 7.25 3.14
N VAL A 77 5.40 8.53 3.07
CA VAL A 77 4.51 9.64 3.46
C VAL A 77 3.25 9.65 2.60
N PHE A 78 3.39 9.45 1.29
CA PHE A 78 2.24 9.37 0.39
C PHE A 78 1.29 8.22 0.73
N VAL A 79 1.83 7.00 0.93
CA VAL A 79 1.06 5.81 1.32
C VAL A 79 0.36 6.03 2.67
N PHE A 80 1.04 6.61 3.64
CA PHE A 80 0.47 6.91 4.96
C PHE A 80 -0.70 7.89 4.87
N MET A 81 -0.57 8.97 4.08
CA MET A 81 -1.66 9.91 3.83
C MET A 81 -2.84 9.25 3.11
N ALA A 82 -2.58 8.42 2.10
CA ALA A 82 -3.61 7.72 1.35
C ALA A 82 -4.39 6.73 2.23
N ALA A 83 -3.70 5.95 3.05
CA ALA A 83 -4.32 5.04 4.01
C ALA A 83 -5.21 5.79 5.02
N ARG A 84 -4.78 6.96 5.50
CA ARG A 84 -5.60 7.79 6.40
C ARG A 84 -6.89 8.28 5.75
N ARG A 85 -6.83 8.67 4.48
CA ARG A 85 -8.00 9.11 3.72
C ARG A 85 -9.02 7.99 3.54
N GLU A 86 -8.58 6.76 3.30
CA GLU A 86 -9.48 5.60 3.14
C GLU A 86 -10.30 5.36 4.41
N VAL A 87 -9.67 5.41 5.58
CA VAL A 87 -10.36 5.27 6.88
C VAL A 87 -11.40 6.37 7.07
N GLN A 88 -11.02 7.63 6.81
CA GLN A 88 -11.93 8.76 6.98
C GLN A 88 -13.13 8.66 6.04
N PHE A 89 -12.91 8.26 4.78
CA PHE A 89 -13.97 8.08 3.81
C PHE A 89 -15.00 7.03 4.24
N VAL A 90 -14.54 5.87 4.73
CA VAL A 90 -15.45 4.81 5.21
C VAL A 90 -16.15 5.20 6.51
N MET A 91 -15.53 6.01 7.37
CA MET A 91 -16.16 6.50 8.61
C MET A 91 -17.19 7.61 8.40
N GLN A 92 -17.13 8.36 7.31
CA GLN A 92 -18.06 9.47 7.00
C GLN A 92 -19.34 9.01 6.27
N GLN A 93 -19.40 7.78 5.77
CA GLN A 93 -20.55 7.25 5.03
C GLN A 93 -21.67 6.68 5.92
N THR A 94 -21.54 6.80 7.25
CA THR A 94 -22.56 6.49 8.28
C THR A 94 -23.01 7.76 8.96
#